data_AF-A0A2N1RPT9-F1
#
_entry.id   AF-A0A2N1RPT9-F1
#
_cell.length_a   1.000
_cell.length_b   1.000
_cell.length_c   1.000
_cell.angle_alpha   90.00
_cell.angle_beta   90.00
_cell.angle_gamma   90.00
#
_symmetry.space_group_name_H-M   'P 1'
#
loop_
_entity.id
_entity.type
_entity.pdbx_description
1 polymer ?
#
loop_
_entity_poly.entity_id
_entity_poly.type
_entity_poly.pdbx_seq_one_letter_code
_entity_poly.pdbx_strand_id
1 'polypeptide(L)'
;MSDNEEAIKLIQLLLEHGAEINSRMGYGNITPLMLVSGGAKNIRIVELLIQKGADIHAKDSKRETALHYAAGIKGNSKIIELLIRNGADVNAGSPSFTPLHRAAYMDAADNIQILIINNAAINIKDVTSESKTPLELAIDAKQFTAARELIENGADINTQSYYNYQPFRYRNNTQSYMSKLVNVDLNTIRFERMTPLHRAVTHNNMPMVEYLLSKGAKTDIDAHFGGFALDFALFLNYYDIADLLVKHKARSLYADLYLNESIEAKDLRKTGLLLSIGADIKRKDINDDTPLHIASKTGDVQIIKLLLKYGADKNAKNRQSKIPADLTADGEIINLLTVK
;
A
#
# COMPACT_ATOMS: atom_id res chain seq x y z
N MET A 1 -34.03 -23.12 -26.60
CA MET A 1 -32.78 -23.76 -26.13
C MET A 1 -32.04 -22.71 -25.30
N SER A 2 -31.30 -23.06 -24.24
CA SER A 2 -30.48 -22.03 -23.57
C SER A 2 -29.39 -21.56 -24.52
N ASP A 3 -29.01 -20.28 -24.51
CA ASP A 3 -27.99 -19.69 -25.40
C ASP A 3 -26.69 -20.53 -25.48
N ASN A 4 -26.30 -21.19 -24.38
CA ASN A 4 -25.14 -22.09 -24.34
C ASN A 4 -25.26 -23.36 -25.19
N GLU A 5 -26.47 -23.89 -25.41
CA GLU A 5 -26.68 -25.09 -26.25
C GLU A 5 -26.50 -24.77 -27.74
N GLU A 6 -26.98 -23.61 -28.17
CA GLU A 6 -26.81 -23.14 -29.55
C GLU A 6 -25.34 -22.83 -29.83
N ALA A 7 -24.67 -22.16 -28.89
CA ALA A 7 -23.23 -21.91 -28.98
C ALA A 7 -22.41 -23.20 -29.06
N ILE A 8 -22.73 -24.22 -28.24
CA ILE A 8 -22.04 -25.53 -28.27
C ILE A 8 -22.21 -26.21 -29.63
N LYS A 9 -23.43 -26.25 -30.17
CA LYS A 9 -23.68 -26.85 -31.49
C LYS A 9 -22.94 -26.11 -32.60
N LEU A 10 -22.92 -24.78 -32.54
CA LEU A 10 -22.18 -23.97 -33.50
C LEU A 10 -20.67 -24.23 -33.44
N ILE A 11 -20.09 -24.29 -32.24
CA ILE A 11 -18.67 -24.61 -32.06
C ILE A 11 -18.36 -26.01 -32.61
N GLN A 12 -19.20 -27.00 -32.33
CA GLN A 12 -19.03 -28.35 -32.87
C GLN A 12 -19.06 -28.35 -34.41
N LEU A 13 -20.06 -27.68 -35.01
CA LEU A 13 -20.19 -27.56 -36.46
C LEU A 13 -18.97 -26.88 -37.10
N LEU A 14 -18.46 -25.80 -36.49
CA LEU A 14 -17.27 -25.09 -36.97
C LEU A 14 -16.04 -26.01 -36.94
N LEU A 15 -15.83 -26.76 -35.85
CA LEU A 15 -14.71 -27.69 -35.73
C LEU A 15 -14.82 -28.86 -36.72
N GLU A 16 -16.04 -29.38 -36.95
CA GLU A 16 -16.30 -30.40 -37.97
C GLU A 16 -15.98 -29.91 -39.40
N HIS A 17 -16.13 -28.61 -39.66
CA HIS A 17 -15.80 -27.97 -40.93
C HIS A 17 -14.36 -27.42 -40.98
N GLY A 18 -13.49 -27.86 -40.07
CA GLY A 18 -12.05 -27.57 -40.12
C GLY A 18 -11.63 -26.25 -39.47
N ALA A 19 -12.47 -25.62 -38.65
CA ALA A 19 -12.04 -24.47 -37.86
C ALA A 19 -10.90 -24.87 -36.90
N GLU A 20 -9.86 -24.03 -36.83
CA GLU A 20 -8.71 -24.28 -35.97
C GLU A 20 -9.05 -24.01 -34.49
N ILE A 21 -8.99 -25.07 -33.66
CA ILE A 21 -9.30 -25.01 -32.21
C ILE A 21 -8.41 -24.01 -31.45
N ASN A 22 -7.17 -23.82 -31.91
CA ASN A 22 -6.17 -22.93 -31.32
C ASN A 22 -5.92 -21.68 -32.21
N SER A 23 -6.91 -21.30 -33.02
CA SER A 23 -6.85 -20.05 -33.79
C SER A 23 -6.53 -18.86 -32.89
N ARG A 24 -5.82 -17.88 -33.43
CA ARG A 24 -5.33 -16.71 -32.70
C ARG A 24 -5.99 -15.45 -33.21
N MET A 25 -6.67 -14.72 -32.33
CA MET A 25 -7.38 -13.50 -32.70
C MET A 25 -6.53 -12.24 -32.48
N GLY A 26 -6.46 -11.40 -33.52
CA GLY A 26 -5.87 -10.06 -33.50
C GLY A 26 -4.41 -10.01 -33.04
N TYR A 27 -3.94 -8.79 -32.75
CA TYR A 27 -2.59 -8.57 -32.20
C TYR A 27 -2.39 -9.16 -30.80
N GLY A 28 -3.48 -9.44 -30.09
CA GLY A 28 -3.45 -10.00 -28.73
C GLY A 28 -3.02 -11.46 -28.67
N ASN A 29 -3.06 -12.19 -29.80
CA ASN A 29 -2.74 -13.61 -29.87
C ASN A 29 -3.62 -14.49 -28.95
N ILE A 30 -4.87 -14.09 -28.74
CA ILE A 30 -5.81 -14.73 -27.83
C ILE A 30 -6.42 -15.97 -28.50
N THR A 31 -6.53 -17.10 -27.77
CA THR A 31 -7.18 -18.32 -28.26
C THR A 31 -8.65 -18.39 -27.87
N PRO A 32 -9.49 -19.21 -28.54
CA PRO A 32 -10.88 -19.43 -28.14
C PRO A 32 -11.00 -19.82 -26.66
N LEU A 33 -10.13 -20.70 -26.17
CA LEU A 33 -10.12 -21.14 -24.77
C LEU A 33 -9.91 -19.97 -23.81
N MET A 34 -8.94 -19.09 -24.05
CA MET A 34 -8.71 -17.90 -23.23
C MET A 34 -9.93 -16.97 -23.20
N LEU A 35 -10.51 -16.71 -24.37
CA LEU A 35 -11.66 -15.82 -24.50
C LEU A 35 -12.85 -16.33 -23.67
N VAL A 36 -13.21 -17.61 -23.81
CA VAL A 36 -14.36 -18.16 -23.08
C VAL A 36 -14.08 -18.32 -21.59
N SER A 37 -12.82 -18.57 -21.19
CA SER A 37 -12.40 -18.60 -19.79
C SER A 37 -12.49 -17.22 -19.12
N GLY A 38 -12.35 -16.15 -19.89
CA GLY A 38 -12.59 -14.76 -19.44
C GLY A 38 -14.06 -14.35 -19.42
N GLY A 39 -14.99 -15.22 -19.82
CA GLY A 39 -16.43 -15.01 -19.72
C GLY A 39 -17.02 -15.69 -18.48
N ALA A 40 -18.05 -15.10 -17.89
CA ALA A 40 -18.74 -15.70 -16.75
C ALA A 40 -19.59 -16.91 -17.19
N LYS A 41 -19.57 -18.00 -16.43
CA LYS A 41 -20.49 -19.17 -16.56
C LYS A 41 -20.42 -19.96 -17.88
N ASN A 42 -19.34 -19.84 -18.65
CA ASN A 42 -19.12 -20.59 -19.90
C ASN A 42 -18.55 -22.01 -19.72
N ILE A 43 -18.78 -22.65 -18.56
CA ILE A 43 -18.12 -23.90 -18.18
C ILE A 43 -18.24 -25.02 -19.22
N ARG A 44 -19.42 -25.19 -19.82
CA ARG A 44 -19.67 -26.24 -20.83
C ARG A 44 -18.90 -25.99 -22.13
N ILE A 45 -18.72 -24.73 -22.50
CA ILE A 45 -17.94 -24.35 -23.68
C ILE A 45 -16.45 -24.56 -23.40
N VAL A 46 -15.96 -24.15 -22.22
CA VAL A 46 -14.58 -24.42 -21.78
C VAL A 46 -14.30 -25.93 -21.81
N GLU A 47 -15.20 -26.74 -21.27
CA GLU A 47 -15.07 -28.20 -21.25
C GLU A 47 -15.04 -28.79 -22.66
N LEU A 48 -15.93 -28.34 -23.56
CA LEU A 48 -15.93 -28.75 -24.96
C LEU A 48 -14.60 -28.43 -25.64
N LEU A 49 -14.09 -27.21 -25.48
CA LEU A 49 -12.84 -26.79 -26.14
C LEU A 49 -11.65 -27.62 -25.66
N ILE A 50 -11.55 -27.89 -24.35
CA ILE A 50 -10.51 -28.75 -23.79
C ILE A 50 -10.63 -30.18 -24.35
N GLN A 51 -11.84 -30.75 -24.38
CA GLN A 51 -12.09 -32.09 -24.95
C GLN A 51 -11.74 -32.18 -26.44
N LYS A 52 -11.85 -31.07 -27.18
CA LYS A 52 -11.48 -30.96 -28.59
C LYS A 52 -10.01 -30.60 -28.83
N GLY A 53 -9.17 -30.61 -27.78
CA GLY A 53 -7.72 -30.42 -27.90
C GLY A 53 -7.25 -28.97 -27.90
N ALA A 54 -8.03 -28.05 -27.30
CA ALA A 54 -7.53 -26.70 -27.06
C ALA A 54 -6.29 -26.73 -26.15
N ASP A 55 -5.26 -25.96 -26.52
CA ASP A 55 -4.00 -25.89 -25.78
C ASP A 55 -4.19 -25.13 -24.46
N ILE A 56 -4.16 -25.87 -23.36
CA ILE A 56 -4.29 -25.35 -21.99
C ILE A 56 -3.14 -24.41 -21.59
N HIS A 57 -1.98 -24.56 -22.22
CA HIS A 57 -0.76 -23.82 -21.94
C HIS A 57 -0.51 -22.67 -22.92
N ALA A 58 -1.43 -22.45 -23.87
CA ALA A 58 -1.34 -21.36 -24.81
C ALA A 58 -1.14 -20.04 -24.06
N LYS A 59 -0.35 -19.15 -24.67
CA LYS A 59 -0.01 -17.84 -24.14
C LYS A 59 -0.36 -16.75 -25.14
N ASP A 60 -1.02 -15.71 -24.65
CA ASP A 60 -1.32 -14.52 -25.43
C ASP A 60 -0.06 -13.65 -25.60
N SER A 61 -0.19 -12.49 -26.24
CA SER A 61 0.90 -11.52 -26.43
C SER A 61 1.51 -10.98 -25.12
N LYS A 62 0.76 -11.00 -24.02
CA LYS A 62 1.22 -10.63 -22.67
C LYS A 62 1.71 -11.83 -21.87
N ARG A 63 1.79 -13.01 -22.50
CA ARG A 63 2.12 -14.30 -21.88
C ARG A 63 1.12 -14.76 -20.81
N GLU A 64 -0.11 -14.25 -20.85
CA GLU A 64 -1.24 -14.70 -20.03
C GLU A 64 -1.83 -16.00 -20.61
N THR A 65 -2.27 -16.91 -19.74
CA THR A 65 -2.90 -18.21 -20.08
C THR A 65 -4.40 -18.16 -19.83
N ALA A 66 -5.16 -19.17 -20.28
CA ALA A 66 -6.60 -19.27 -19.99
C ALA A 66 -6.91 -19.17 -18.48
N LEU A 67 -6.02 -19.67 -17.62
CA LEU A 67 -6.16 -19.58 -16.17
C LEU A 67 -6.04 -18.13 -15.65
N HIS A 68 -5.21 -17.28 -16.26
CA HIS A 68 -5.17 -15.85 -15.93
C HIS A 68 -6.52 -15.18 -16.21
N TYR A 69 -7.09 -15.44 -17.40
CA TYR A 69 -8.40 -14.89 -17.78
C TYR A 69 -9.50 -15.35 -16.81
N ALA A 70 -9.55 -16.64 -16.46
CA ALA A 70 -10.53 -17.16 -15.51
C ALA A 70 -10.37 -16.58 -14.10
N ALA A 71 -9.13 -16.45 -13.62
CA ALA A 71 -8.82 -15.95 -12.28
C ALA A 71 -9.35 -14.54 -12.00
N GLY A 72 -9.39 -13.68 -13.03
CA GLY A 72 -9.87 -12.30 -12.90
C GLY A 72 -11.39 -12.12 -12.88
N ILE A 73 -12.18 -13.18 -13.10
CA ILE A 73 -13.64 -13.07 -13.27
C ILE A 73 -14.35 -13.65 -12.06
N LYS A 74 -15.07 -12.81 -11.31
CA LYS A 74 -15.86 -13.24 -10.13
C LYS A 74 -16.82 -14.37 -10.51
N GLY A 75 -16.84 -15.45 -9.72
CA GLY A 75 -17.69 -16.61 -9.93
C GLY A 75 -17.18 -17.64 -10.96
N ASN A 76 -15.94 -17.52 -11.44
CA ASN A 76 -15.32 -18.50 -12.35
C ASN A 76 -14.59 -19.65 -11.63
N SER A 77 -14.84 -19.89 -10.33
CA SER A 77 -14.27 -20.99 -9.53
C SER A 77 -14.30 -22.34 -10.25
N LYS A 78 -15.44 -22.73 -10.84
CA LYS A 78 -15.55 -24.00 -11.57
C LYS A 78 -14.73 -24.05 -12.86
N ILE A 79 -14.55 -22.91 -13.54
CA ILE A 79 -13.69 -22.82 -14.73
C ILE A 79 -12.23 -22.94 -14.29
N ILE A 80 -11.84 -22.33 -13.17
CA ILE A 80 -10.49 -22.45 -12.59
C ILE A 80 -10.19 -23.91 -12.26
N GLU A 81 -11.07 -24.59 -11.52
CA GLU A 81 -10.94 -26.02 -11.22
C GLU A 81 -10.84 -26.88 -12.49
N LEU A 82 -11.68 -26.60 -13.49
CA LEU A 82 -11.69 -27.28 -14.78
C LEU A 82 -10.36 -27.10 -15.55
N LEU A 83 -9.76 -25.92 -15.51
CA LEU A 83 -8.47 -25.66 -16.15
C LEU A 83 -7.34 -26.39 -15.41
N ILE A 84 -7.31 -26.28 -14.07
CA ILE A 84 -6.27 -26.89 -13.22
C ILE A 84 -6.30 -28.42 -13.32
N ARG A 85 -7.48 -29.06 -13.25
CA ARG A 85 -7.61 -30.52 -13.39
C ARG A 85 -7.13 -31.03 -14.76
N ASN A 86 -7.11 -30.17 -15.78
CA ASN A 86 -6.62 -30.47 -17.12
C ASN A 86 -5.17 -29.98 -17.34
N GLY A 87 -4.43 -29.71 -16.26
CA GLY A 87 -3.00 -29.45 -16.30
C GLY A 87 -2.61 -27.97 -16.40
N ALA A 88 -3.52 -27.02 -16.27
CA ALA A 88 -3.14 -25.61 -16.22
C ALA A 88 -2.19 -25.35 -15.03
N ASP A 89 -1.05 -24.72 -15.31
CA ASP A 89 -0.09 -24.32 -14.28
C ASP A 89 -0.67 -23.18 -13.43
N VAL A 90 -0.97 -23.47 -12.17
CA VAL A 90 -1.52 -22.53 -11.18
C VAL A 90 -0.62 -21.33 -10.94
N ASN A 91 0.69 -21.52 -11.09
CA ASN A 91 1.70 -20.48 -10.90
C ASN A 91 2.25 -19.98 -12.25
N ALA A 92 1.50 -20.19 -13.35
CA ALA A 92 1.91 -19.75 -14.68
C ALA A 92 2.36 -18.28 -14.65
N GLY A 93 3.64 -18.05 -14.93
CA GLY A 93 4.19 -16.70 -14.95
C GLY A 93 3.96 -16.00 -16.29
N SER A 94 3.33 -14.83 -16.24
CA SER A 94 3.49 -13.78 -17.25
C SER A 94 4.51 -12.74 -16.75
N PRO A 95 5.12 -11.91 -17.62
CA PRO A 95 5.97 -10.80 -17.24
C PRO A 95 5.32 -9.82 -16.26
N SER A 96 4.00 -9.83 -16.16
CA SER A 96 3.26 -8.90 -15.32
C SER A 96 2.74 -9.59 -14.06
N PHE A 97 2.15 -10.79 -14.16
CA PHE A 97 1.33 -11.40 -13.11
C PHE A 97 1.33 -12.94 -13.14
N THR A 98 0.94 -13.54 -12.01
CA THR A 98 0.42 -14.93 -11.94
C THR A 98 -1.11 -14.91 -11.93
N PRO A 99 -1.82 -16.05 -12.09
CA PRO A 99 -3.26 -16.09 -11.91
C PRO A 99 -3.73 -15.53 -10.56
N LEU A 100 -2.98 -15.77 -9.48
CA LEU A 100 -3.30 -15.23 -8.15
C LEU A 100 -3.18 -13.71 -8.09
N HIS A 101 -2.15 -13.12 -8.71
CA HIS A 101 -2.06 -11.66 -8.86
C HIS A 101 -3.24 -11.08 -9.63
N ARG A 102 -3.68 -11.77 -10.70
CA ARG A 102 -4.83 -11.33 -11.50
C ARG A 102 -6.11 -11.35 -10.68
N ALA A 103 -6.36 -12.42 -9.91
CA ALA A 103 -7.52 -12.51 -9.02
C ALA A 103 -7.49 -11.40 -7.95
N ALA A 104 -6.32 -11.13 -7.38
CA ALA A 104 -6.11 -10.06 -6.41
C ALA A 104 -6.42 -8.66 -6.99
N TYR A 105 -5.89 -8.35 -8.18
CA TYR A 105 -6.11 -7.06 -8.86
C TYR A 105 -7.58 -6.83 -9.27
N MET A 106 -8.30 -7.90 -9.58
CA MET A 106 -9.71 -7.85 -10.03
C MET A 106 -10.73 -8.03 -8.89
N ASP A 107 -10.27 -8.07 -7.63
CA ASP A 107 -11.09 -8.28 -6.43
C ASP A 107 -11.90 -9.59 -6.44
N ALA A 108 -11.37 -10.64 -7.06
CA ALA A 108 -12.03 -11.92 -7.22
C ALA A 108 -11.76 -12.87 -6.03
N ALA A 109 -12.28 -12.53 -4.85
CA ALA A 109 -12.05 -13.26 -3.59
C ALA A 109 -12.34 -14.77 -3.69
N ASP A 110 -13.47 -15.17 -4.27
CA ASP A 110 -13.82 -16.60 -4.46
C ASP A 110 -12.76 -17.37 -5.28
N ASN A 111 -12.13 -16.69 -6.25
CA ASN A 111 -11.10 -17.29 -7.08
C ASN A 111 -9.76 -17.37 -6.37
N ILE A 112 -9.45 -16.43 -5.47
CA ILE A 112 -8.24 -16.45 -4.63
C ILE A 112 -8.21 -17.72 -3.80
N GLN A 113 -9.33 -18.03 -3.12
CA GLN A 113 -9.43 -19.22 -2.29
C GLN A 113 -9.17 -20.51 -3.09
N ILE A 114 -9.83 -20.65 -4.26
CA ILE A 114 -9.67 -21.83 -5.12
C ILE A 114 -8.24 -21.97 -5.63
N LEU A 115 -7.60 -20.88 -6.04
CA LEU A 115 -6.21 -20.90 -6.50
C LEU A 115 -5.27 -21.34 -5.37
N ILE A 116 -5.45 -20.83 -4.14
CA ILE A 116 -4.61 -21.18 -2.99
C ILE A 116 -4.78 -22.65 -2.61
N ILE A 117 -6.01 -23.17 -2.56
CA ILE A 117 -6.28 -24.59 -2.30
C ILE A 117 -5.60 -25.50 -3.35
N ASN A 118 -5.44 -25.00 -4.58
CA ASN A 118 -4.72 -25.68 -5.66
C ASN A 118 -3.23 -25.31 -5.73
N ASN A 119 -2.60 -24.95 -4.61
CA ASN A 119 -1.16 -24.69 -4.47
C ASN A 119 -0.65 -23.45 -5.23
N ALA A 120 -1.47 -22.40 -5.36
CA ALA A 120 -0.94 -21.09 -5.75
C ALA A 120 0.02 -20.57 -4.68
N ALA A 121 1.19 -20.11 -5.11
CA ALA A 121 2.20 -19.55 -4.22
C ALA A 121 1.73 -18.18 -3.71
N ILE A 122 1.17 -18.15 -2.50
CA ILE A 122 0.47 -16.97 -1.95
C ILE A 122 1.34 -15.71 -1.83
N ASN A 123 2.64 -15.90 -1.57
CA ASN A 123 3.63 -14.82 -1.43
C ASN A 123 4.53 -14.68 -2.66
N ILE A 124 4.12 -15.23 -3.81
CA ILE A 124 4.89 -15.08 -5.05
C ILE A 124 5.02 -13.61 -5.42
N LYS A 125 6.22 -13.18 -5.79
CA LYS A 125 6.43 -11.81 -6.28
C LYS A 125 6.30 -11.79 -7.79
N ASP A 126 5.64 -10.77 -8.31
CA ASP A 126 5.64 -10.50 -9.73
C ASP A 126 7.07 -10.16 -10.22
N VAL A 127 7.25 -10.21 -11.54
CA VAL A 127 8.53 -9.90 -12.19
C VAL A 127 8.57 -8.46 -12.71
N THR A 128 7.65 -7.61 -12.23
CA THR A 128 7.65 -6.19 -12.54
C THR A 128 8.78 -5.48 -11.80
N SER A 129 9.02 -4.20 -12.12
CA SER A 129 10.01 -3.39 -11.40
C SER A 129 9.72 -3.22 -9.91
N GLU A 130 8.47 -3.47 -9.48
CA GLU A 130 8.02 -3.26 -8.11
C GLU A 130 8.06 -4.56 -7.29
N SER A 131 8.13 -5.72 -7.95
CA SER A 131 8.24 -7.05 -7.31
C SER A 131 7.20 -7.26 -6.21
N LYS A 132 5.92 -7.04 -6.55
CA LYS A 132 4.80 -7.07 -5.61
C LYS A 132 4.27 -8.47 -5.40
N THR A 133 3.78 -8.76 -4.20
CA THR A 133 2.95 -9.93 -3.93
C THR A 133 1.49 -9.69 -4.32
N PRO A 134 0.64 -10.73 -4.43
CA PRO A 134 -0.80 -10.55 -4.63
C PRO A 134 -1.44 -9.66 -3.57
N LEU A 135 -1.00 -9.75 -2.30
CA LEU A 135 -1.52 -8.92 -1.21
C LEU A 135 -1.17 -7.44 -1.41
N GLU A 136 0.09 -7.13 -1.72
CA GLU A 136 0.54 -5.77 -1.99
C GLU A 136 -0.21 -5.17 -3.19
N LEU A 137 -0.38 -5.96 -4.26
CA LEU A 137 -1.12 -5.56 -5.45
C LEU A 137 -2.60 -5.28 -5.15
N ALA A 138 -3.26 -6.12 -4.35
CA ALA A 138 -4.65 -5.92 -3.95
C ALA A 138 -4.83 -4.61 -3.19
N ILE A 139 -3.94 -4.29 -2.24
CA ILE A 139 -4.02 -3.06 -1.45
C ILE A 139 -3.79 -1.82 -2.31
N ASP A 140 -2.81 -1.86 -3.21
CA ASP A 140 -2.54 -0.75 -4.14
C ASP A 140 -3.68 -0.51 -5.12
N ALA A 141 -4.31 -1.58 -5.60
CA ALA A 141 -5.49 -1.51 -6.44
C ALA A 141 -6.79 -1.21 -5.64
N LYS A 142 -6.68 -1.00 -4.32
CA LYS A 142 -7.81 -0.76 -3.40
C LYS A 142 -8.85 -1.89 -3.37
N GLN A 143 -8.43 -3.11 -3.70
CA GLN A 143 -9.24 -4.33 -3.69
C GLN A 143 -9.22 -4.96 -2.31
N PHE A 144 -9.89 -4.31 -1.37
CA PHE A 144 -9.81 -4.68 0.05
C PHE A 144 -10.49 -6.01 0.38
N THR A 145 -11.42 -6.50 -0.43
CA THR A 145 -12.02 -7.83 -0.25
C THR A 145 -10.99 -8.91 -0.58
N ALA A 146 -10.33 -8.78 -1.73
CA ALA A 146 -9.22 -9.66 -2.09
C ALA A 146 -8.06 -9.61 -1.08
N ALA A 147 -7.69 -8.42 -0.60
CA ALA A 147 -6.63 -8.29 0.41
C ALA A 147 -6.97 -9.03 1.71
N ARG A 148 -8.22 -8.92 2.19
CA ARG A 148 -8.70 -9.67 3.36
C ARG A 148 -8.62 -11.17 3.12
N GLU A 149 -9.13 -11.64 1.97
CA GLU A 149 -9.10 -13.06 1.63
C GLU A 149 -7.66 -13.61 1.60
N LEU A 150 -6.72 -12.88 1.00
CA LEU A 150 -5.31 -13.26 1.00
C LEU A 150 -4.73 -13.36 2.42
N ILE A 151 -5.04 -12.41 3.30
CA ILE A 151 -4.58 -12.42 4.69
C ILE A 151 -5.18 -13.61 5.46
N GLU A 152 -6.48 -13.88 5.31
CA GLU A 152 -7.12 -15.03 5.96
C GLU A 152 -6.53 -16.38 5.48
N ASN A 153 -6.02 -16.43 4.25
CA ASN A 153 -5.36 -17.62 3.70
C ASN A 153 -3.82 -17.63 3.93
N GLY A 154 -3.29 -16.75 4.76
CA GLY A 154 -1.89 -16.80 5.22
C GLY A 154 -0.89 -16.01 4.37
N ALA A 155 -1.33 -15.00 3.63
CA ALA A 155 -0.41 -14.06 2.98
C ALA A 155 0.44 -13.33 4.04
N ASP A 156 1.72 -13.13 3.75
CA ASP A 156 2.63 -12.44 4.66
C ASP A 156 2.23 -10.96 4.77
N ILE A 157 1.62 -10.58 5.89
CA ILE A 157 1.15 -9.23 6.18
C ILE A 157 2.28 -8.20 6.32
N ASN A 158 3.54 -8.65 6.46
CA ASN A 158 4.71 -7.81 6.66
C ASN A 158 5.66 -7.83 5.45
N THR A 159 5.20 -8.35 4.30
CA THR A 159 5.96 -8.32 3.04
C THR A 159 6.46 -6.91 2.71
N GLN A 160 7.63 -6.85 2.08
CA GLN A 160 8.18 -5.63 1.51
C GLN A 160 8.48 -5.87 0.03
N SER A 161 7.84 -5.09 -0.84
CA SER A 161 8.13 -5.02 -2.27
C SER A 161 9.44 -4.26 -2.52
N TYR A 162 10.27 -4.71 -3.48
CA TYR A 162 11.57 -4.08 -3.76
C TYR A 162 11.51 -3.34 -5.09
N TYR A 163 11.92 -2.06 -5.09
CA TYR A 163 12.18 -1.36 -6.34
C TYR A 163 13.61 -1.69 -6.77
N ASN A 164 13.78 -2.32 -7.94
CA ASN A 164 15.11 -2.66 -8.46
C ASN A 164 15.94 -1.41 -8.89
N TYR A 165 15.31 -0.24 -8.92
CA TYR A 165 15.98 1.04 -9.08
C TYR A 165 16.16 1.66 -7.71
N GLN A 166 17.39 2.04 -7.34
CA GLN A 166 17.68 2.93 -6.20
C GLN A 166 17.66 4.39 -6.70
N PRO A 167 16.62 5.20 -6.45
CA PRO A 167 16.59 6.56 -6.94
C PRO A 167 17.27 7.56 -5.99
N PHE A 168 17.60 7.19 -4.75
CA PHE A 168 18.16 8.18 -3.80
C PHE A 168 19.31 7.65 -2.93
N ARG A 169 20.52 7.68 -3.50
CA ARG A 169 21.77 7.72 -2.72
C ARG A 169 21.93 9.12 -2.09
N TYR A 170 21.31 9.38 -0.95
CA TYR A 170 21.67 10.52 -0.09
C TYR A 170 22.12 10.03 1.29
N ARG A 171 23.40 9.64 1.36
CA ARG A 171 24.17 9.67 2.61
C ARG A 171 24.59 11.12 2.85
N ASN A 172 23.82 11.91 3.59
CA ASN A 172 24.34 13.10 4.26
C ASN A 172 23.55 13.37 5.53
N ASN A 173 24.17 13.05 6.67
CA ASN A 173 23.60 13.07 8.02
C ASN A 173 23.33 14.47 8.60
N THR A 174 23.36 15.54 7.79
CA THR A 174 23.33 16.92 8.32
C THR A 174 22.62 17.96 7.45
N GLN A 175 22.10 17.60 6.26
CA GLN A 175 21.22 18.50 5.51
C GLN A 175 19.96 17.75 5.08
N SER A 176 18.86 18.25 5.61
CA SER A 176 17.53 17.65 5.60
C SER A 176 17.02 17.36 4.18
N TYR A 177 17.01 16.09 3.80
CA TYR A 177 16.17 15.61 2.68
C TYR A 177 14.69 16.02 2.90
N MET A 178 14.28 16.18 4.17
CA MET A 178 12.95 16.65 4.56
C MET A 178 12.70 18.14 4.30
N SER A 179 13.71 19.02 4.34
CA SER A 179 13.52 20.44 3.95
C SER A 179 13.26 20.59 2.45
N LYS A 180 13.50 19.53 1.67
CA LYS A 180 13.10 19.43 0.27
C LYS A 180 11.74 18.74 0.09
N LEU A 181 11.35 17.78 0.95
CA LEU A 181 10.02 17.15 0.91
C LEU A 181 8.87 18.15 1.01
N VAL A 182 9.05 19.26 1.73
CA VAL A 182 8.04 20.34 1.84
C VAL A 182 7.66 20.94 0.47
N ASN A 183 8.52 20.81 -0.55
CA ASN A 183 8.30 21.33 -1.91
C ASN A 183 8.35 20.25 -3.00
N VAL A 184 8.38 18.96 -2.64
CA VAL A 184 8.42 17.87 -3.62
C VAL A 184 6.98 17.48 -3.95
N ASP A 185 6.64 17.50 -5.24
CA ASP A 185 5.39 16.94 -5.72
C ASP A 185 5.30 15.48 -5.26
N LEU A 186 4.32 15.17 -4.42
CA LEU A 186 4.10 13.84 -3.84
C LEU A 186 3.98 12.76 -4.93
N ASN A 187 3.56 13.13 -6.14
CA ASN A 187 3.47 12.23 -7.28
C ASN A 187 4.85 11.80 -7.83
N THR A 188 5.93 12.49 -7.44
CA THR A 188 7.30 12.21 -7.88
C THR A 188 8.08 11.34 -6.89
N ILE A 189 7.57 11.14 -5.68
CA ILE A 189 8.21 10.31 -4.65
C ILE A 189 7.78 8.86 -4.85
N ARG A 190 8.75 7.95 -5.00
CA ARG A 190 8.51 6.52 -4.87
C ARG A 190 8.99 6.05 -3.50
N PHE A 191 8.05 5.68 -2.64
CA PHE A 191 8.35 5.06 -1.36
C PHE A 191 8.71 3.58 -1.57
N GLU A 192 9.87 3.17 -1.08
CA GLU A 192 10.37 1.81 -1.27
C GLU A 192 10.10 0.94 -0.06
N ARG A 193 10.00 -0.38 -0.29
CA ARG A 193 9.90 -1.38 0.79
C ARG A 193 8.72 -1.14 1.73
N MET A 194 7.65 -0.53 1.23
CA MET A 194 6.41 -0.36 1.96
C MET A 194 5.78 -1.72 2.26
N THR A 195 5.39 -1.89 3.52
CA THR A 195 4.54 -3.01 3.94
C THR A 195 3.08 -2.76 3.56
N PRO A 196 2.22 -3.80 3.57
CA PRO A 196 0.77 -3.66 3.52
C PRO A 196 0.21 -2.55 4.43
N LEU A 197 0.75 -2.40 5.65
CA LEU A 197 0.34 -1.35 6.57
C LEU A 197 0.68 0.05 6.06
N HIS A 198 1.90 0.28 5.57
CA HIS A 198 2.28 1.57 4.96
C HIS A 198 1.35 1.93 3.80
N ARG A 199 1.08 0.96 2.92
CA ARG A 199 0.19 1.14 1.75
C ARG A 199 -1.23 1.49 2.19
N ALA A 200 -1.77 0.80 3.20
CA ALA A 200 -3.10 1.13 3.72
C ALA A 200 -3.17 2.56 4.28
N VAL A 201 -2.11 3.01 4.96
CA VAL A 201 -1.97 4.39 5.46
C VAL A 201 -1.92 5.40 4.30
N THR A 202 -1.10 5.18 3.26
CA THR A 202 -1.01 6.11 2.11
C THR A 202 -2.32 6.24 1.33
N HIS A 203 -3.18 5.22 1.37
CA HIS A 203 -4.51 5.27 0.78
C HIS A 203 -5.57 5.90 1.69
N ASN A 204 -5.19 6.38 2.89
CA ASN A 204 -6.08 6.88 3.93
C ASN A 204 -7.22 5.90 4.26
N ASN A 205 -6.92 4.59 4.29
CA ASN A 205 -7.93 3.55 4.49
C ASN A 205 -7.94 3.06 5.94
N MET A 206 -8.69 3.75 6.80
CA MET A 206 -8.85 3.37 8.21
C MET A 206 -9.31 1.90 8.39
N PRO A 207 -10.36 1.40 7.70
CA PRO A 207 -10.82 0.02 7.92
C PRO A 207 -9.79 -1.06 7.58
N MET A 208 -8.91 -0.80 6.61
CA MET A 208 -7.82 -1.72 6.26
C MET A 208 -6.67 -1.59 7.25
N VAL A 209 -6.32 -0.37 7.71
CA VAL A 209 -5.33 -0.17 8.77
C VAL A 209 -5.75 -0.90 10.05
N GLU A 210 -6.99 -0.71 10.52
CA GLU A 210 -7.54 -1.42 11.68
C GLU A 210 -7.46 -2.93 11.51
N TYR A 211 -7.86 -3.43 10.34
CA TYR A 211 -7.82 -4.86 10.05
C TYR A 211 -6.39 -5.41 10.08
N LEU A 212 -5.45 -4.73 9.40
CA LEU A 212 -4.05 -5.15 9.38
C LEU A 212 -3.44 -5.19 10.79
N LEU A 213 -3.71 -4.16 11.61
CA LEU A 213 -3.26 -4.13 13.00
C LEU A 213 -3.88 -5.25 13.83
N SER A 214 -5.18 -5.54 13.65
CA SER A 214 -5.85 -6.66 14.34
C SER A 214 -5.31 -8.04 13.93
N LYS A 215 -4.69 -8.14 12.75
CA LYS A 215 -4.01 -9.34 12.25
C LYS A 215 -2.51 -9.37 12.57
N GLY A 216 -2.02 -8.42 13.36
CA GLY A 216 -0.63 -8.40 13.84
C GLY A 216 0.38 -7.80 12.85
N ALA A 217 -0.05 -6.89 11.97
CA ALA A 217 0.88 -6.10 11.17
C ALA A 217 1.85 -5.33 12.08
N LYS A 218 3.15 -5.42 11.77
CA LYS A 218 4.19 -4.72 12.55
C LYS A 218 4.17 -3.23 12.23
N THR A 219 4.26 -2.41 13.26
CA THR A 219 4.23 -0.95 13.17
C THR A 219 5.63 -0.33 13.06
N ASP A 220 6.68 -1.12 13.22
CA ASP A 220 8.08 -0.68 13.35
C ASP A 220 9.00 -1.20 12.22
N ILE A 221 8.40 -1.58 11.08
CA ILE A 221 9.15 -1.92 9.86
C ILE A 221 9.44 -0.63 9.10
N ASP A 222 10.70 -0.35 8.81
CA ASP A 222 11.12 0.80 8.00
C ASP A 222 10.86 0.53 6.50
N ALA A 223 9.95 1.32 5.92
CA ALA A 223 9.88 1.48 4.48
C ALA A 223 11.06 2.37 4.08
N HIS A 224 12.10 1.78 3.47
CA HIS A 224 13.37 2.43 3.16
C HIS A 224 13.20 3.89 2.67
N PHE A 225 13.74 4.83 3.45
CA PHE A 225 13.64 6.30 3.28
C PHE A 225 12.27 6.96 3.59
N GLY A 226 11.22 6.20 3.87
CA GLY A 226 9.88 6.66 4.27
C GLY A 226 9.58 6.52 5.76
N GLY A 227 10.34 5.71 6.51
CA GLY A 227 10.13 5.49 7.94
C GLY A 227 9.07 4.43 8.25
N PHE A 228 8.52 4.48 9.46
CA PHE A 228 7.49 3.57 9.93
C PHE A 228 6.08 4.03 9.49
N ALA A 229 5.07 3.17 9.64
CA ALA A 229 3.70 3.49 9.22
C ALA A 229 3.15 4.78 9.88
N LEU A 230 3.57 5.08 11.11
CA LEU A 230 3.21 6.32 11.80
C LEU A 230 3.84 7.56 11.14
N ASP A 231 5.07 7.44 10.62
CA ASP A 231 5.74 8.55 9.93
C ASP A 231 4.97 8.97 8.68
N PHE A 232 4.41 8.01 7.92
CA PHE A 232 3.55 8.31 6.78
C PHE A 232 2.25 9.00 7.18
N ALA A 233 1.60 8.54 8.26
CA ALA A 233 0.37 9.16 8.75
C ALA A 233 0.61 10.60 9.23
N LEU A 234 1.74 10.85 9.91
CA LEU A 234 2.17 12.17 10.36
C LEU A 234 2.53 13.09 9.19
N PHE A 235 3.23 12.57 8.18
CA PHE A 235 3.64 13.33 7.00
C PHE A 235 2.43 13.72 6.13
N LEU A 236 1.46 12.82 5.96
CA LEU A 236 0.24 13.06 5.19
C LEU A 236 -0.88 13.73 6.00
N ASN A 237 -0.64 14.04 7.28
CA ASN A 237 -1.60 14.63 8.21
C ASN A 237 -2.89 13.79 8.42
N TYR A 238 -2.78 12.46 8.32
CA TYR A 238 -3.88 11.52 8.57
C TYR A 238 -3.98 11.22 10.07
N TYR A 239 -4.38 12.23 10.84
CA TYR A 239 -4.32 12.20 12.30
C TYR A 239 -5.15 11.10 12.95
N ASP A 240 -6.31 10.74 12.39
CA ASP A 240 -7.12 9.65 12.96
C ASP A 240 -6.39 8.30 12.84
N ILE A 241 -5.73 8.05 11.71
CA ILE A 241 -4.88 6.87 11.51
C ILE A 241 -3.65 6.92 12.42
N ALA A 242 -3.07 8.11 12.58
CA ALA A 242 -1.92 8.30 13.45
C ALA A 242 -2.28 8.02 14.92
N ASP A 243 -3.42 8.51 15.41
CA ASP A 243 -3.97 8.22 16.74
C ASP A 243 -4.18 6.70 16.94
N LEU A 244 -4.71 6.01 15.93
CA LEU A 244 -4.87 4.56 15.94
C LEU A 244 -3.52 3.82 16.04
N LEU A 245 -2.52 4.25 15.28
CA LEU A 245 -1.17 3.67 15.30
C LEU A 245 -0.49 3.89 16.66
N VAL A 246 -0.63 5.08 17.26
CA VAL A 246 -0.13 5.39 18.59
C VAL A 246 -0.79 4.53 19.66
N LYS A 247 -2.11 4.29 19.56
CA LYS A 247 -2.82 3.34 20.43
C LYS A 247 -2.23 1.93 20.35
N HIS A 248 -1.66 1.54 19.21
CA HIS A 248 -0.94 0.28 18.99
C HIS A 248 0.57 0.39 19.27
N LYS A 249 1.00 1.39 20.05
CA LYS A 249 2.39 1.63 20.45
C LYS A 249 3.35 1.82 19.25
N ALA A 250 2.84 2.29 18.11
CA ALA A 250 3.70 2.67 17.00
C ALA A 250 4.61 3.83 17.42
N ARG A 251 5.86 3.75 17.00
CA ARG A 251 6.86 4.81 17.16
C ARG A 251 7.04 5.54 15.83
N SER A 252 7.61 6.74 15.89
CA SER A 252 7.99 7.52 14.72
C SER A 252 9.52 7.67 14.70
N LEU A 253 10.14 7.49 13.55
CA LEU A 253 11.58 7.76 13.38
C LEU A 253 11.88 9.24 13.31
N TYR A 254 10.88 10.04 12.97
CA TYR A 254 11.05 11.45 12.64
C TYR A 254 10.24 12.40 13.54
N ALA A 255 9.77 11.91 14.69
CA ALA A 255 8.92 12.68 15.61
C ALA A 255 9.55 14.03 15.98
N ASP A 256 10.83 14.01 16.34
CA ASP A 256 11.60 15.19 16.71
C ASP A 256 11.74 16.19 15.57
N LEU A 257 11.74 15.71 14.32
CA LEU A 257 11.83 16.56 13.14
C LEU A 257 10.50 17.22 12.85
N TYR A 258 9.41 16.45 12.91
CA TYR A 258 8.07 16.96 12.68
C TYR A 258 7.61 17.93 13.76
N LEU A 259 8.20 17.91 14.97
CA LEU A 259 7.77 18.77 16.08
C LEU A 259 7.99 20.25 15.78
N ASN A 260 9.15 20.63 15.27
CA ASN A 260 9.41 22.02 14.92
C ASN A 260 8.55 22.48 13.74
N GLU A 261 8.41 21.62 12.72
CA GLU A 261 7.56 21.88 11.56
C GLU A 261 6.10 22.11 11.97
N SER A 262 5.54 21.28 12.87
CA SER A 262 4.17 21.42 13.32
C SER A 262 3.94 22.70 14.12
N ILE A 263 4.94 23.15 14.88
CA ILE A 263 4.88 24.42 15.64
C ILE A 263 4.92 25.62 14.69
N GLU A 264 5.80 25.60 13.69
CA GLU A 264 5.89 26.64 12.65
C GLU A 264 4.60 26.74 11.84
N ALA A 265 4.01 25.59 11.51
CA ALA A 265 2.73 25.49 10.81
C ALA A 265 1.51 25.81 11.68
N LYS A 266 1.69 26.03 13.00
CA LYS A 266 0.61 26.21 13.99
C LYS A 266 -0.37 25.03 14.05
N ASP A 267 0.12 23.82 13.80
CA ASP A 267 -0.67 22.60 13.88
C ASP A 267 -0.65 22.05 15.31
N LEU A 268 -1.64 22.47 16.10
CA LEU A 268 -1.82 22.03 17.48
C LEU A 268 -2.03 20.51 17.59
N ARG A 269 -2.74 19.90 16.63
CA ARG A 269 -3.08 18.47 16.67
C ARG A 269 -1.83 17.62 16.43
N LYS A 270 -1.07 17.92 15.38
CA LYS A 270 0.21 17.26 15.07
C LYS A 270 1.21 17.47 16.21
N THR A 271 1.32 18.69 16.74
CA THR A 271 2.20 18.98 17.88
C THR A 271 1.84 18.12 19.10
N GLY A 272 0.56 18.02 19.46
CA GLY A 272 0.12 17.19 20.58
C GLY A 272 0.38 15.70 20.39
N LEU A 273 0.20 15.21 19.16
CA LEU A 273 0.49 13.82 18.82
C LEU A 273 1.99 13.51 18.88
N LEU A 274 2.84 14.41 18.37
CA LEU A 274 4.29 14.25 18.40
C LEU A 274 4.83 14.24 19.83
N LEU A 275 4.31 15.11 20.69
CA LEU A 275 4.66 15.12 22.11
C LEU A 275 4.18 13.85 22.83
N SER A 276 3.00 13.32 22.49
CA SER A 276 2.46 12.11 23.12
C SER A 276 3.26 10.85 22.79
N ILE A 277 3.93 10.83 21.63
CA ILE A 277 4.84 9.74 21.22
C ILE A 277 6.30 9.97 21.66
N GLY A 278 6.57 11.04 22.40
CA GLY A 278 7.86 11.30 23.03
C GLY A 278 8.85 12.10 22.20
N ALA A 279 8.38 12.97 21.29
CA ALA A 279 9.27 13.90 20.59
C ALA A 279 10.06 14.78 21.58
N ASP A 280 11.36 14.98 21.29
CA ASP A 280 12.28 15.72 22.16
C ASP A 280 11.93 17.21 22.23
N ILE A 281 11.25 17.58 23.32
CA ILE A 281 10.86 18.95 23.62
C ILE A 281 12.05 19.89 23.90
N LYS A 282 13.26 19.35 24.07
CA LYS A 282 14.50 20.10 24.34
C LYS A 282 15.39 20.20 23.12
N ARG A 283 15.01 19.57 22.00
CA ARG A 283 15.80 19.58 20.78
C ARG A 283 16.07 21.00 20.33
N LYS A 284 17.31 21.26 19.95
CA LYS A 284 17.76 22.57 19.47
C LYS A 284 17.89 22.57 17.96
N ASP A 285 17.43 23.62 17.32
CA ASP A 285 17.68 23.87 15.90
C ASP A 285 19.10 24.45 15.66
N ILE A 286 19.37 24.94 14.44
CA ILE A 286 20.66 25.56 14.07
C ILE A 286 20.97 26.87 14.81
N ASN A 287 19.96 27.49 15.44
CA ASN A 287 20.05 28.73 16.22
C ASN A 287 20.04 28.46 17.73
N ASP A 288 20.13 27.20 18.14
CA ASP A 288 19.92 26.76 19.53
C ASP A 288 18.50 27.05 20.06
N ASP A 289 17.53 27.31 19.18
CA ASP A 289 16.13 27.50 19.56
C ASP A 289 15.50 26.13 19.87
N THR A 290 14.87 26.05 21.04
CA THR A 290 14.02 24.90 21.42
C THR A 290 12.62 25.03 20.82
N PRO A 291 11.80 23.97 20.79
CA PRO A 291 10.38 24.04 20.43
C PRO A 291 9.62 25.23 21.06
N LEU A 292 9.92 25.57 22.32
CA LEU A 292 9.29 26.69 23.02
C LEU A 292 9.75 28.07 22.50
N HIS A 293 11.01 28.20 22.08
CA HIS A 293 11.49 29.42 21.41
C HIS A 293 10.75 29.61 20.08
N ILE A 294 10.64 28.54 19.29
CA ILE A 294 9.93 28.56 17.99
C ILE A 294 8.46 28.94 18.20
N ALA A 295 7.77 28.31 19.17
CA ALA A 295 6.37 28.61 19.49
C ALA A 295 6.17 30.06 19.95
N SER A 296 7.13 30.63 20.70
CA SER A 296 7.08 32.03 21.11
C SER A 296 7.19 32.98 19.93
N LYS A 297 8.01 32.67 18.92
CA LYS A 297 8.10 33.45 17.68
C LYS A 297 6.83 33.34 16.83
N THR A 298 6.19 32.16 16.78
CA THR A 298 4.99 31.93 15.95
C THR A 298 3.73 32.52 16.57
N GLY A 299 3.72 32.67 17.89
CA GLY A 299 2.66 33.34 18.65
C GLY A 299 1.43 32.47 18.94
N ASP A 300 1.53 31.14 18.82
CA ASP A 300 0.40 30.25 19.13
C ASP A 300 0.35 29.91 20.62
N VAL A 301 -0.56 30.58 21.34
CA VAL A 301 -0.79 30.42 22.77
C VAL A 301 -1.13 28.97 23.16
N GLN A 302 -1.90 28.25 22.35
CA GLN A 302 -2.32 26.89 22.68
C GLN A 302 -1.16 25.91 22.58
N ILE A 303 -0.32 26.07 21.55
CA ILE A 303 0.92 25.29 21.41
C ILE A 303 1.88 25.60 22.56
N ILE A 304 2.02 26.85 22.97
CA ILE A 304 2.86 27.22 24.12
C ILE A 304 2.35 26.54 25.41
N LYS A 305 1.04 26.64 25.71
CA LYS A 305 0.42 25.97 26.86
C LYS A 305 0.66 24.45 26.81
N LEU A 306 0.56 23.85 25.63
CA LEU A 306 0.81 22.44 25.40
C LEU A 306 2.28 22.06 25.64
N LEU A 307 3.24 22.80 25.09
CA LEU A 307 4.67 22.56 25.30
C LEU A 307 5.06 22.67 26.79
N LEU A 308 4.53 23.68 27.48
CA LEU A 308 4.74 23.83 28.93
C LEU A 308 4.16 22.65 29.72
N LYS A 309 2.98 22.15 29.34
CA LYS A 309 2.38 20.94 29.94
C LYS A 309 3.28 19.71 29.79
N TYR A 310 4.01 19.59 28.69
CA TYR A 310 4.99 18.52 28.44
C TYR A 310 6.40 18.83 29.00
N GLY A 311 6.56 19.91 29.76
CA GLY A 311 7.79 20.20 30.50
C GLY A 311 8.85 20.98 29.70
N ALA A 312 8.45 21.77 28.71
CA ALA A 312 9.37 22.69 28.03
C ALA A 312 10.00 23.70 29.02
N ASP A 313 11.30 23.92 28.89
CA ASP A 313 12.03 24.85 29.76
C ASP A 313 11.83 26.30 29.30
N LYS A 314 11.08 27.08 30.10
CA LYS A 314 10.84 28.51 29.89
C LYS A 314 12.09 29.39 30.04
N ASN A 315 13.18 28.86 30.60
CA ASN A 315 14.45 29.58 30.83
C ASN A 315 15.58 29.10 29.92
N ALA A 316 15.31 28.19 28.99
CA ALA A 316 16.31 27.74 28.03
C ALA A 316 16.83 28.94 27.24
N LYS A 317 18.15 29.02 27.03
CA LYS A 317 18.77 30.09 26.26
C LYS A 317 19.18 29.58 24.88
N ASN A 318 18.82 30.33 23.84
CA ASN A 318 19.30 30.10 22.48
C ASN A 318 20.70 30.72 22.25
N ARG A 319 21.19 30.67 21.01
CA ARG A 319 22.53 31.17 20.63
C ARG A 319 22.71 32.68 20.87
N GLN A 320 21.63 33.45 20.89
CA GLN A 320 21.63 34.88 21.19
C GLN A 320 21.47 35.17 22.69
N SER A 321 21.53 34.14 23.55
CA SER A 321 21.24 34.22 24.99
C SER A 321 19.83 34.69 25.34
N LYS A 322 18.90 34.62 24.38
CA LYS A 322 17.49 34.95 24.57
C LYS A 322 16.74 33.75 25.13
N ILE A 323 15.81 34.00 26.05
CA ILE A 323 14.82 33.00 26.50
C ILE A 323 13.57 33.08 25.60
N PRO A 324 12.67 32.08 25.62
CA PRO A 324 11.44 32.12 24.83
C PRO A 324 10.61 33.40 24.99
N ALA A 325 10.52 33.95 26.21
CA ALA A 325 9.80 35.19 26.48
C ALA A 325 10.39 36.43 25.77
N ASP A 326 11.69 36.45 25.48
CA ASP A 326 12.36 37.55 24.78
C ASP A 326 12.06 37.58 23.27
N LEU A 327 11.40 36.54 22.75
CA LEU A 327 11.16 36.35 21.32
C LEU A 327 9.77 36.77 20.86
N THR A 328 8.94 37.30 21.76
CA THR A 328 7.57 37.75 21.47
C THR A 328 7.29 39.12 22.07
N ALA A 329 6.38 39.86 21.43
CA ALA A 329 5.82 41.10 21.96
C ALA A 329 4.40 40.92 22.52
N ASP A 330 3.86 39.70 22.45
CA ASP A 330 2.52 39.37 22.92
C ASP A 330 2.48 39.28 24.45
N GLY A 331 1.71 40.16 25.08
CA GLY A 331 1.58 40.22 26.53
C GLY A 331 0.98 38.97 27.18
N GLU A 332 0.09 38.24 26.50
CA GLU A 332 -0.44 36.96 27.02
C GLU A 332 0.68 35.92 27.08
N ILE A 333 1.48 35.82 26.02
CA ILE A 333 2.59 34.87 25.93
C ILE A 333 3.68 35.20 26.95
N ILE A 334 4.06 36.48 27.06
CA ILE A 334 5.04 36.93 28.06
C ILE A 334 4.57 36.54 29.46
N ASN A 335 3.30 36.78 29.79
CA ASN A 335 2.74 36.40 31.09
C ASN A 335 2.82 34.88 31.31
N LEU A 336 2.46 34.06 30.31
CA LEU A 336 2.56 32.60 30.42
C LEU A 336 4.00 32.09 30.65
N LEU A 337 5.00 32.76 30.07
CA LEU A 337 6.39 32.33 30.13
C LEU A 337 7.16 32.91 31.32
N THR A 338 6.66 33.96 31.97
CA THR A 338 7.35 34.66 33.06
C THR A 338 6.70 34.46 34.43
N VAL A 339 5.42 34.12 34.49
CA VAL A 339 4.73 33.80 35.74
C VAL A 339 5.33 32.52 36.34
N LYS A 340 5.61 32.56 37.65
CA LYS A 340 6.40 31.54 38.36
C LYS A 340 5.74 30.17 38.37
#